data_AF-A0A2V5QEC5-F1
#
_entry.id   AF-A0A2V5QEC5-F1
#
_cell.length_a   1.000
_cell.length_b   1.000
_cell.length_c   1.000
_cell.angle_alpha   90.00
_cell.angle_beta   90.00
_cell.angle_gamma   90.00
#
_symmetry.space_group_name_H-M   'P 1'
#
loop_
_entity.id
_entity.type
_entity.pdbx_description
1 polymer ?
#
loop_
_entity_poly.entity_id
_entity_poly.type
_entity_poly.pdbx_seq_one_letter_code
_entity_poly.pdbx_strand_id
1 'polypeptide(L)'
;MESLRVNYRAVRPLDGSEALTVESNMRPNFRTAARAVVALLFFLSLRANAAPEAAPTVAIRDVTVLDMRSENPRPGMTVLVRGDRIAAVGKELKIPQGAKVVDASGKFLIPGLWDNYTFTLDAIGRKLPYFELLIAHGVTGVRDAGTSMDPAEAVRLRGEINAGRLLAPRLFLAGPVLRAIVGGPIRWS
;
A
#
# COMPACT_ATOMS: atom_id res chain seq x y z
N MET A 1 30.39 45.06 -7.47
CA MET A 1 30.66 46.06 -6.40
C MET A 1 29.82 47.28 -6.70
N GLU A 2 28.56 47.26 -6.29
CA GLU A 2 27.65 48.39 -6.49
C GLU A 2 27.46 49.03 -5.11
N SER A 3 27.97 50.27 -4.97
CA SER A 3 28.08 50.95 -3.68
C SER A 3 26.70 51.35 -3.16
N LEU A 4 26.31 50.81 -2.00
CA LEU A 4 25.10 51.18 -1.28
C LEU A 4 25.20 52.66 -0.85
N ARG A 5 24.37 53.55 -1.40
CA ARG A 5 24.20 54.91 -0.87
C ARG A 5 23.00 54.93 0.07
N VAL A 6 23.28 54.95 1.37
CA VAL A 6 22.28 55.19 2.42
C VAL A 6 22.25 56.69 2.68
N ASN A 7 21.11 57.33 2.42
CA ASN A 7 20.94 58.75 2.74
C ASN A 7 20.44 58.88 4.19
N TYR A 8 21.26 59.44 5.05
CA TYR A 8 20.91 59.74 6.43
C TYR A 8 20.27 61.14 6.51
N ARG A 9 19.08 61.24 7.09
CA ARG A 9 18.48 62.53 7.45
C ARG A 9 18.32 62.56 8.96
N ALA A 10 19.17 63.33 9.65
CA ALA A 10 19.04 63.55 11.08
C ALA A 10 17.78 64.39 11.33
N VAL A 11 16.82 63.84 12.06
CA VAL A 11 15.69 64.58 12.62
C VAL A 11 15.97 64.70 14.11
N ARG A 12 16.15 65.93 14.61
CA ARG A 12 16.55 66.20 16.00
C ARG A 12 15.29 66.31 16.88
N PRO A 13 15.05 65.39 17.83
CA PRO A 13 13.94 65.51 18.78
C PRO A 13 14.26 66.54 19.88
N LEU A 14 13.23 67.13 20.48
CA LEU A 14 13.33 68.22 21.47
C LEU A 14 13.86 67.76 22.86
N ASP A 15 14.21 66.49 23.06
CA ASP A 15 14.70 65.95 24.34
C ASP A 15 16.21 65.57 24.35
N GLY A 16 16.93 65.85 23.26
CA GLY A 16 18.38 65.63 23.19
C GLY A 16 18.83 64.19 22.97
N SER A 17 17.93 63.23 22.74
CA SER A 17 18.28 61.87 22.34
C SER A 17 18.20 61.68 20.82
N GLU A 18 19.27 61.17 20.18
CA GLU A 18 19.26 60.87 18.73
C GLU A 18 18.51 59.55 18.47
N ALA A 19 17.29 59.63 17.93
CA ALA A 19 16.59 58.46 17.41
C ALA A 19 16.84 58.34 15.89
N LEU A 20 17.62 57.34 15.48
CA LEU A 20 17.87 57.00 14.09
C LEU A 20 16.71 56.17 13.53
N THR A 21 15.80 56.79 12.78
CA THR A 21 14.78 56.05 12.01
C THR A 21 15.33 55.70 10.62
N VAL A 22 15.49 54.40 10.35
CA VAL A 22 15.93 53.89 9.03
C VAL A 22 14.70 53.69 8.15
N GLU A 23 14.48 54.57 7.17
CA GLU A 23 13.53 54.30 6.08
C GLU A 23 14.24 53.56 4.94
N SER A 24 13.91 52.28 4.75
CA SER A 24 14.40 51.49 3.63
C SER A 24 13.48 51.67 2.41
N ASN A 25 13.95 52.44 1.43
CA ASN A 25 13.27 52.59 0.14
C ASN A 25 13.52 51.39 -0.77
N MET A 26 12.91 50.25 -0.46
CA MET A 26 12.91 49.08 -1.35
C MET A 26 11.67 49.16 -2.26
N ARG A 27 11.83 49.68 -3.48
CA ARG A 27 10.80 49.59 -4.52
C ARG A 27 10.92 48.20 -5.18
N PRO A 28 9.97 47.28 -5.02
CA PRO A 28 10.07 45.95 -5.62
C PRO A 28 9.97 46.06 -7.15
N ASN A 29 10.98 45.52 -7.84
CA ASN A 29 11.00 45.44 -9.30
C ASN A 29 9.98 44.39 -9.77
N PHE A 30 8.77 44.83 -10.11
CA PHE A 30 7.65 43.99 -10.58
C PHE A 30 8.03 42.98 -11.68
N ARG A 31 9.02 43.30 -12.52
CA ARG A 31 9.51 42.42 -13.61
C ARG A 31 10.26 41.19 -13.08
N THR A 32 10.97 41.31 -11.96
CA THR A 32 11.70 40.21 -11.32
C THR A 32 10.73 39.29 -10.57
N ALA A 33 9.74 39.88 -9.90
CA ALA A 33 8.64 39.13 -9.28
C ALA A 33 7.83 38.34 -10.32
N ALA A 34 7.50 38.96 -11.47
CA ALA A 34 6.79 38.28 -12.55
C ALA A 34 7.58 37.11 -13.14
N ARG A 35 8.90 37.24 -13.31
CA ARG A 35 9.76 36.14 -13.80
C ARG A 35 9.86 34.98 -12.80
N ALA A 36 9.92 35.28 -11.50
CA ALA A 36 9.92 34.27 -10.46
C ALA A 36 8.58 33.50 -10.40
N VAL A 37 7.45 34.21 -10.58
CA VAL A 37 6.11 33.59 -10.65
C VAL A 37 5.98 32.70 -11.87
N VAL A 38 6.42 33.15 -13.06
CA VAL A 38 6.37 32.33 -14.28
C VAL A 38 7.27 31.10 -14.17
N ALA A 39 8.47 31.23 -13.60
CA ALA A 39 9.36 30.10 -13.36
C ALA A 39 8.73 29.10 -12.36
N LEU A 40 8.11 29.59 -11.27
CA LEU A 40 7.42 28.75 -10.30
C LEU A 40 6.22 28.02 -10.92
N LEU A 41 5.42 28.70 -11.75
CA LEU A 41 4.29 28.11 -12.47
C LEU A 41 4.78 27.05 -13.47
N PHE A 42 5.87 27.30 -14.19
CA PHE A 42 6.48 26.32 -15.09
C PHE A 42 6.98 25.07 -14.34
N PHE A 43 7.65 25.25 -13.20
CA PHE A 43 8.09 24.14 -12.33
C PHE A 43 6.92 23.36 -11.73
N LEU A 44 5.81 24.02 -11.37
CA LEU A 44 4.58 23.35 -10.93
C LEU A 44 3.92 22.53 -12.04
N SER A 45 3.86 23.07 -13.27
CA SER A 45 3.29 22.36 -14.42
C SER A 45 4.11 21.12 -14.81
N LEU A 46 5.45 21.17 -14.68
CA LEU A 46 6.32 20.00 -14.89
C LEU A 46 6.09 18.87 -13.87
N ARG A 47 5.65 19.18 -12.65
CA ARG A 47 5.33 18.19 -11.62
C ARG A 47 3.94 17.56 -11.80
N ALA A 48 3.00 18.29 -12.37
CA ALA A 48 1.64 17.80 -12.63
C ALA A 48 1.59 16.74 -13.75
N ASN A 49 2.62 16.64 -14.59
CA ASN A 49 2.68 15.72 -15.73
C ASN A 49 3.43 14.40 -15.43
N ALA A 50 3.70 14.11 -14.15
CA ALA A 50 4.17 12.78 -13.79
C ALA A 50 3.03 11.77 -14.04
N ALA A 51 3.20 10.91 -15.05
CA ALA A 51 2.29 9.79 -15.25
C ALA A 51 2.19 8.97 -13.96
N PRO A 52 1.01 8.41 -13.62
CA PRO A 52 0.87 7.53 -12.48
C PRO A 52 1.94 6.45 -12.53
N GLU A 53 2.66 6.23 -11.42
CA GLU A 53 3.63 5.15 -11.34
C GLU A 53 2.93 3.84 -11.71
N ALA A 54 3.41 3.19 -12.77
CA ALA A 54 2.80 1.97 -13.25
C ALA A 54 2.83 0.93 -12.14
N ALA A 55 1.67 0.32 -11.84
CA ALA A 55 1.58 -0.67 -10.77
C ALA A 55 2.64 -1.77 -10.95
N PRO A 56 3.31 -2.19 -9.85
CA PRO A 56 4.39 -3.15 -9.91
C PRO A 56 3.90 -4.42 -10.61
N THR A 57 4.70 -4.91 -11.55
CA THR A 57 4.37 -6.08 -12.36
C THR A 57 5.32 -7.23 -12.05
N VAL A 58 4.76 -8.42 -11.83
CA VAL A 58 5.50 -9.67 -11.69
C VAL A 58 5.13 -10.58 -12.86
N ALA A 59 6.14 -11.18 -13.48
CA ALA A 59 5.97 -12.18 -14.53
C ALA A 59 6.50 -13.52 -14.04
N ILE A 60 5.62 -14.51 -13.89
CA ILE A 60 5.99 -15.90 -13.59
C ILE A 60 6.01 -16.63 -14.93
N ARG A 61 7.19 -16.98 -15.44
CA ARG A 61 7.35 -17.58 -16.78
C ARG A 61 7.69 -19.08 -16.72
N ASP A 62 7.48 -19.75 -17.84
CA ASP A 62 7.84 -21.15 -18.09
C ASP A 62 7.25 -22.13 -17.06
N VAL A 63 6.06 -21.81 -16.55
CA VAL A 63 5.42 -22.57 -15.47
C VAL A 63 4.31 -23.48 -15.98
N THR A 64 4.07 -24.57 -15.26
CA THR A 64 2.86 -25.39 -15.48
C THR A 64 1.72 -24.88 -14.61
N VAL A 65 0.68 -24.31 -15.22
CA VAL A 65 -0.48 -23.74 -14.51
C VAL A 65 -1.54 -24.81 -14.28
N LEU A 66 -2.04 -24.90 -13.04
CA LEU A 66 -3.29 -25.59 -12.71
C LEU A 66 -4.29 -24.52 -12.25
N ASP A 67 -5.19 -24.10 -13.12
CA ASP A 67 -6.15 -23.01 -12.85
C ASP A 67 -7.51 -23.52 -12.31
N MET A 68 -7.62 -24.82 -12.07
CA MET A 68 -8.83 -25.51 -11.59
C MET A 68 -10.05 -25.36 -12.51
N ARG A 69 -9.88 -24.90 -13.75
CA ARG A 69 -10.95 -24.83 -14.76
C ARG A 69 -11.00 -26.06 -15.64
N SER A 70 -9.86 -26.74 -15.81
CA SER A 70 -9.75 -27.98 -16.55
C SER A 70 -8.94 -29.00 -15.77
N GLU A 71 -9.17 -30.28 -16.05
CA GLU A 71 -8.44 -31.40 -15.44
C GLU A 71 -6.97 -31.45 -15.87
N ASN A 72 -6.62 -30.83 -17.01
CA ASN A 72 -5.28 -30.90 -17.58
C ASN A 72 -4.38 -29.74 -17.12
N PRO A 73 -3.19 -30.03 -16.56
CA PRO A 73 -2.16 -29.01 -16.33
C PRO A 73 -1.72 -28.35 -17.64
N ARG A 74 -1.41 -27.04 -17.57
CA ARG A 74 -1.08 -26.21 -18.73
C ARG A 74 0.42 -25.82 -18.71
N PRO A 75 1.31 -26.57 -19.36
CA PRO A 75 2.76 -26.32 -19.33
C PRO A 75 3.19 -25.14 -20.22
N GLY A 76 4.35 -24.56 -19.90
CA GLY A 76 4.99 -23.50 -20.71
C GLY A 76 4.21 -22.19 -20.71
N MET A 77 3.49 -21.90 -19.63
CA MET A 77 2.69 -20.69 -19.49
C MET A 77 3.50 -19.56 -18.85
N THR A 78 3.08 -18.34 -19.14
CA THR A 78 3.46 -17.14 -18.41
C THR A 78 2.22 -16.55 -17.72
N VAL A 79 2.38 -16.13 -16.47
CA VAL A 79 1.37 -15.42 -15.69
C VAL A 79 1.89 -14.02 -15.36
N LEU A 80 1.16 -13.00 -15.79
CA LEU A 80 1.44 -11.60 -15.48
C LEU A 80 0.53 -11.14 -14.35
N VAL A 81 1.12 -10.68 -13.26
CA VAL A 81 0.43 -10.06 -12.13
C VAL A 81 0.79 -8.58 -12.10
N ARG A 82 -0.22 -7.71 -12.06
CA ARG A 82 -0.05 -6.26 -11.96
C ARG A 82 -0.79 -5.76 -10.73
N GLY A 83 -0.06 -5.18 -9.78
CA GLY A 83 -0.64 -4.83 -8.47
C GLY A 83 -1.24 -6.06 -7.78
N ASP A 84 -2.55 -6.01 -7.51
CA ASP A 84 -3.34 -7.06 -6.83
C ASP A 84 -4.10 -7.98 -7.80
N ARG A 85 -3.89 -7.86 -9.12
CA ARG A 85 -4.66 -8.60 -10.14
C ARG A 85 -3.77 -9.40 -11.07
N ILE A 86 -4.29 -10.55 -11.48
CA ILE A 86 -3.77 -11.29 -12.64
C ILE A 86 -4.18 -10.51 -13.89
N ALA A 87 -3.20 -9.98 -14.61
CA ALA A 87 -3.39 -9.21 -15.82
C ALA A 87 -3.54 -10.12 -17.06
N ALA A 88 -2.79 -11.22 -17.12
CA ALA A 88 -2.85 -12.18 -18.22
C ALA A 88 -2.28 -13.55 -17.83
N VAL A 89 -2.75 -14.60 -18.50
CA VAL A 89 -2.24 -15.97 -18.42
C VAL A 89 -2.20 -16.55 -19.84
N GLY A 90 -1.04 -17.01 -20.30
CA GLY A 90 -0.92 -17.54 -21.66
C GLY A 90 0.49 -17.94 -22.04
N LYS A 91 0.63 -18.55 -23.22
CA LYS A 91 1.93 -18.79 -23.86
C LYS A 91 2.42 -17.51 -24.54
N GLU A 92 3.74 -17.37 -24.68
CA GLU A 92 4.39 -16.32 -25.48
C GLU A 92 3.96 -14.88 -25.11
N LEU A 93 3.58 -14.65 -23.83
CA LEU A 93 3.21 -13.32 -23.37
C LEU A 93 4.43 -12.40 -23.39
N LYS A 94 4.25 -11.19 -23.94
CA LYS A 94 5.25 -10.12 -23.83
C LYS A 94 5.36 -9.68 -22.38
N ILE A 95 6.52 -9.89 -21.78
CA ILE A 95 6.83 -9.42 -20.43
C ILE A 95 7.08 -7.91 -20.48
N PRO A 96 6.31 -7.07 -19.76
CA PRO A 96 6.52 -5.62 -19.75
C PRO A 96 7.91 -5.24 -19.21
N GLN A 97 8.49 -4.17 -19.76
CA GLN A 97 9.75 -3.62 -19.24
C GLN A 97 9.60 -3.24 -17.76
N GLY A 98 10.61 -3.57 -16.95
CA GLY A 98 10.60 -3.30 -15.51
C GLY A 98 9.80 -4.31 -14.68
N ALA A 99 9.19 -5.32 -15.30
CA ALA A 99 8.55 -6.40 -14.55
C ALA A 99 9.59 -7.24 -13.79
N LYS A 100 9.28 -7.62 -12.55
CA LYS A 100 10.04 -8.62 -11.80
C LYS A 100 9.78 -9.99 -12.41
N VAL A 101 10.81 -10.62 -12.98
CA VAL A 101 10.69 -11.94 -13.60
C VAL A 101 11.02 -13.03 -12.60
N VAL A 102 10.14 -14.03 -12.52
CA VAL A 102 10.33 -15.28 -11.77
C VAL A 102 10.34 -16.42 -12.78
N ASP A 103 11.48 -17.09 -12.90
CA ASP A 103 11.60 -18.31 -13.68
C ASP A 103 11.06 -19.50 -12.88
N ALA A 104 9.99 -20.11 -13.36
CA ALA A 104 9.33 -21.23 -12.71
C ALA A 104 9.37 -22.50 -13.59
N SER A 105 10.40 -22.62 -14.43
CA SER A 105 10.71 -23.82 -15.20
C SER A 105 10.69 -25.08 -14.33
N GLY A 106 9.94 -26.10 -14.77
CA GLY A 106 9.79 -27.37 -14.05
C GLY A 106 8.96 -27.29 -12.77
N LYS A 107 8.34 -26.14 -12.47
CA LYS A 107 7.46 -25.94 -11.31
C LYS A 107 6.00 -25.87 -11.74
N PHE A 108 5.13 -25.97 -10.73
CA PHE A 108 3.69 -25.81 -10.88
C PHE A 108 3.22 -24.51 -10.22
N LEU A 109 2.23 -23.87 -10.82
CA LEU A 109 1.55 -22.71 -10.27
C LEU A 109 0.08 -23.05 -10.05
N ILE A 110 -0.38 -22.86 -8.82
CA ILE A 110 -1.76 -23.05 -8.38
C ILE A 110 -2.31 -21.75 -7.80
N PRO A 111 -3.65 -21.58 -7.72
CA PRO A 111 -4.25 -20.54 -6.89
C PRO A 111 -3.78 -20.66 -5.44
N GLY A 112 -3.68 -19.52 -4.74
CA GLY A 112 -3.40 -19.51 -3.31
C GLY A 112 -4.46 -20.32 -2.55
N LEU A 113 -4.03 -21.09 -1.55
CA LEU A 113 -4.89 -22.03 -0.85
C LEU A 113 -5.87 -21.30 0.08
N TRP A 114 -6.96 -21.98 0.41
CA TRP A 114 -7.99 -21.52 1.34
C TRP A 114 -8.22 -22.55 2.44
N ASP A 115 -8.35 -22.07 3.67
CA ASP A 115 -8.84 -22.87 4.80
C ASP A 115 -10.18 -22.32 5.27
N ASN A 116 -11.22 -23.16 5.23
CA ASN A 116 -12.61 -22.73 5.45
C ASN A 116 -13.13 -23.08 6.86
N TYR A 117 -12.36 -23.79 7.66
CA TYR A 117 -12.81 -24.24 8.98
C TYR A 117 -11.69 -24.17 10.00
N THR A 118 -11.35 -22.95 10.42
CA THR A 118 -10.31 -22.70 11.42
C THR A 118 -10.85 -21.92 12.61
N PHE A 119 -10.13 -22.00 13.72
CA PHE A 119 -10.27 -21.10 14.88
C PHE A 119 -9.05 -20.18 14.92
N THR A 120 -8.80 -19.49 13.80
CA THR A 120 -7.61 -18.68 13.58
C THR A 120 -7.51 -17.55 14.58
N LEU A 121 -8.60 -16.84 14.84
CA LEU A 121 -8.59 -15.72 15.79
C LEU A 121 -8.32 -16.16 17.22
N ASP A 122 -8.82 -17.32 17.63
CA ASP A 122 -8.53 -17.90 18.94
C ASP A 122 -7.06 -18.32 19.05
N ALA A 123 -6.47 -18.88 17.98
CA ALA A 123 -5.05 -19.20 17.93
C ALA A 123 -4.17 -17.93 18.06
N ILE A 124 -4.54 -16.85 17.36
CA ILE A 124 -3.86 -15.55 17.45
C ILE A 124 -4.03 -14.92 18.84
N GLY A 125 -5.22 -14.98 19.44
CA GLY A 125 -5.46 -14.52 20.80
C GLY A 125 -4.60 -15.26 21.84
N ARG A 126 -4.25 -16.52 21.55
CA ARG A 126 -3.28 -17.33 22.32
C ARG A 126 -1.82 -17.05 21.99
N LYS A 127 -1.53 -16.01 21.19
CA LYS A 127 -0.20 -15.60 20.74
C LYS A 127 0.56 -16.65 19.94
N LEU A 128 -0.16 -17.54 19.25
CA LEU A 128 0.45 -18.46 18.31
C LEU A 128 0.73 -17.71 16.99
N PRO A 129 1.86 -17.98 16.30
CA PRO A 129 2.20 -17.34 15.02
C PRO A 129 1.41 -17.96 13.85
N TYR A 130 0.08 -18.00 13.99
CA TYR A 130 -0.76 -18.81 13.12
C TYR A 130 -0.93 -18.18 11.74
N PHE A 131 -0.92 -16.85 11.63
CA PHE A 131 -0.97 -16.17 10.34
C PHE A 131 0.26 -16.43 9.50
N GLU A 132 1.45 -16.35 10.10
CA GLU A 132 2.73 -16.60 9.46
C GLU A 132 2.82 -18.05 9.01
N LEU A 133 2.38 -18.99 9.85
CA LEU A 133 2.33 -20.40 9.52
C LEU A 133 1.44 -20.65 8.29
N LEU A 134 0.22 -20.11 8.29
CA LEU A 134 -0.72 -20.27 7.18
C LEU A 134 -0.13 -19.73 5.86
N ILE A 135 0.48 -18.54 5.89
CA ILE A 135 1.13 -17.94 4.71
C ILE A 135 2.33 -18.79 4.25
N ALA A 136 3.16 -19.26 5.17
CA ALA A 136 4.31 -20.12 4.84
C ALA A 136 3.89 -21.44 4.17
N HIS A 137 2.69 -21.94 4.48
CA HIS A 137 2.09 -23.11 3.84
C HIS A 137 1.22 -22.78 2.61
N GLY A 138 1.24 -21.53 2.13
CA GLY A 138 0.55 -21.12 0.91
C GLY A 138 -0.95 -20.85 1.08
N VAL A 139 -1.46 -20.79 2.32
CA VAL A 139 -2.84 -20.38 2.62
C VAL A 139 -2.95 -18.87 2.56
N THR A 140 -3.73 -18.38 1.61
CA THR A 140 -3.90 -16.94 1.32
C THR A 140 -5.29 -16.42 1.67
N GLY A 141 -6.24 -17.31 1.95
CA GLY A 141 -7.58 -16.98 2.42
C GLY A 141 -8.01 -17.91 3.55
N VAL A 142 -8.68 -17.35 4.55
CA VAL A 142 -9.19 -18.09 5.70
C VAL A 142 -10.60 -17.63 6.04
N ARG A 143 -11.47 -18.59 6.34
CA ARG A 143 -12.71 -18.34 7.08
C ARG A 143 -12.55 -18.84 8.51
N ASP A 144 -12.52 -17.89 9.45
CA ASP A 144 -12.62 -18.18 10.87
C ASP A 144 -14.05 -18.66 11.18
N ALA A 145 -14.16 -19.92 11.58
CA ALA A 145 -15.43 -20.62 11.79
C ALA A 145 -16.13 -20.22 13.09
N GLY A 146 -15.41 -19.55 13.99
CA GLY A 146 -15.91 -19.10 15.27
C GLY A 146 -14.77 -18.60 16.13
N THR A 147 -15.05 -17.58 16.93
CA THR A 147 -14.05 -17.03 17.84
C THR A 147 -14.66 -16.58 19.17
N SER A 148 -13.83 -16.58 20.21
CA SER A 148 -14.12 -15.96 21.50
C SER A 148 -13.59 -14.51 21.57
N MET A 149 -12.91 -14.03 20.53
CA MET A 149 -12.42 -12.66 20.41
C MET A 149 -13.58 -11.67 20.38
N ASP A 150 -13.37 -10.50 21.00
CA ASP A 150 -14.33 -9.40 20.93
C ASP A 150 -14.64 -9.04 19.45
N PRO A 151 -15.92 -8.90 19.06
CA PRO A 151 -16.27 -8.63 17.66
C PRO A 151 -15.65 -7.35 17.09
N ALA A 152 -15.51 -6.28 17.89
CA ALA A 152 -14.91 -5.04 17.42
C ALA A 152 -13.41 -5.22 17.19
N GLU A 153 -12.73 -5.98 18.05
CA GLU A 153 -11.35 -6.38 17.84
C GLU A 153 -11.16 -7.25 16.59
N ALA A 154 -12.02 -8.25 16.38
CA ALA A 154 -11.97 -9.10 15.20
C ALA A 154 -12.14 -8.29 13.89
N VAL A 155 -13.07 -7.33 13.88
CA VAL A 155 -13.29 -6.43 12.74
C VAL A 155 -12.10 -5.49 12.54
N ARG A 156 -11.54 -4.93 13.62
CA ARG A 156 -10.33 -4.11 13.58
C ARG A 156 -9.18 -4.88 12.94
N LEU A 157 -8.91 -6.10 13.40
CA LEU A 157 -7.84 -6.95 12.89
C LEU A 157 -8.03 -7.26 11.40
N ARG A 158 -9.25 -7.60 10.97
CA ARG A 158 -9.57 -7.77 9.54
C ARG A 158 -9.29 -6.47 8.75
N GLY A 159 -9.59 -5.32 9.33
CA GLY A 159 -9.26 -4.01 8.74
C GLY A 159 -7.77 -3.80 8.53
N GLU A 160 -6.94 -4.14 9.52
CA GLU A 160 -5.47 -4.08 9.41
C GLU A 160 -4.93 -4.97 8.30
N ILE A 161 -5.46 -6.20 8.18
CA ILE A 161 -5.11 -7.15 7.11
C ILE A 161 -5.47 -6.57 5.74
N ASN A 162 -6.71 -6.06 5.58
CA ASN A 162 -7.15 -5.48 4.32
C ASN A 162 -6.38 -4.21 3.92
N ALA A 163 -5.90 -3.45 4.90
CA ALA A 163 -5.04 -2.29 4.69
C ALA A 163 -3.57 -2.66 4.39
N GLY A 164 -3.21 -3.95 4.40
CA GLY A 164 -1.84 -4.41 4.19
C GLY A 164 -0.89 -4.10 5.36
N ARG A 165 -1.42 -3.72 6.53
CA ARG A 165 -0.63 -3.41 7.73
C ARG A 165 -0.22 -4.66 8.51
N LEU A 166 -0.88 -5.79 8.24
CA LEU A 166 -0.57 -7.08 8.84
C LEU A 166 -0.40 -8.15 7.76
N LEU A 167 0.71 -8.89 7.82
CA LEU A 167 0.95 -10.04 6.95
C LEU A 167 0.11 -11.22 7.45
N ALA A 168 -1.03 -11.46 6.80
CA ALA A 168 -1.93 -12.56 7.13
C ALA A 168 -2.72 -13.00 5.88
N PRO A 169 -3.32 -14.20 5.91
CA PRO A 169 -4.31 -14.58 4.91
C PRO A 169 -5.49 -13.61 4.95
N ARG A 170 -6.18 -13.45 3.81
CA ARG A 170 -7.45 -12.71 3.77
C ARG A 170 -8.44 -13.36 4.73
N LEU A 171 -8.96 -12.58 5.68
CA LEU A 171 -9.76 -13.08 6.78
C LEU A 171 -11.25 -12.83 6.56
N PHE A 172 -12.03 -13.91 6.59
CA PHE A 172 -13.49 -13.91 6.67
C PHE A 172 -13.92 -14.34 8.07
N LEU A 173 -14.92 -13.66 8.63
CA LEU A 173 -15.34 -13.81 10.01
C LEU A 173 -16.75 -14.43 10.07
N ALA A 174 -16.89 -15.57 10.76
CA ALA A 174 -18.21 -16.04 11.19
C ALA A 174 -18.75 -15.27 12.40
N GLY A 175 -17.86 -14.73 13.24
CA GLY A 175 -18.20 -14.09 14.51
C GLY A 175 -18.23 -15.10 15.67
N PRO A 176 -18.85 -14.75 16.81
CA PRO A 176 -18.94 -15.66 17.95
C PRO A 176 -19.77 -16.89 17.62
N VAL A 177 -19.38 -18.04 18.17
CA VAL A 177 -20.15 -19.28 18.04
C VAL A 177 -21.46 -19.13 18.81
N LEU A 178 -22.58 -19.14 18.10
CA LEU A 178 -23.90 -19.18 18.71
C LEU A 178 -24.15 -20.58 19.30
N ARG A 179 -24.29 -20.67 20.61
CA ARG A 179 -24.65 -21.92 21.32
C ARG A 179 -26.03 -21.76 21.95
N ALA A 180 -26.88 -22.77 21.79
CA ALA A 180 -28.12 -22.85 22.56
C ALA A 180 -27.78 -23.14 24.04
N ILE A 181 -28.51 -22.49 24.96
CA ILE A 181 -28.36 -22.70 26.41
C ILE A 181 -28.96 -24.05 26.85
N VAL A 182 -29.65 -24.76 25.95
CA VAL A 182 -30.34 -26.03 26.25
C VAL A 182 -29.75 -27.18 25.44
N GLY A 183 -29.09 -28.13 26.12
CA GLY A 183 -29.08 -29.54 25.71
C GLY A 183 -27.76 -30.19 25.26
N GLY A 184 -26.87 -30.51 26.21
CA GLY A 184 -25.89 -31.62 26.10
C GLY A 184 -24.76 -31.51 25.06
N PRO A 185 -23.71 -32.35 25.16
CA PRO A 185 -22.65 -32.39 24.15
C PRO A 185 -23.25 -32.86 22.81
N ILE A 186 -22.97 -32.11 21.73
CA ILE A 186 -23.24 -32.53 20.35
C ILE A 186 -22.37 -33.77 20.11
N ARG A 187 -22.99 -34.95 20.11
CA ARG A 187 -22.35 -36.18 19.65
C ARG A 187 -22.40 -36.16 18.12
N TRP A 188 -21.23 -36.03 17.50
CA TRP A 188 -21.06 -36.41 16.10
C TRP A 188 -21.01 -37.94 16.07
N SER A 189 -22.07 -38.57 15.58
CA SER A 189 -22.10 -40.00 15.22
C SER A 189 -21.48 -40.22 13.86
#